data_AF-A0A8A4TJQ3-F1
#
_entry.id   AF-A0A8A4TJQ3-F1
#
_cell.length_a   1.000
_cell.length_b   1.000
_cell.length_c   1.000
_cell.angle_alpha   90.00
_cell.angle_beta   90.00
_cell.angle_gamma   90.00
#
_symmetry.space_group_name_H-M   'P 1'
#
loop_
_entity.id
_entity.type
_entity.pdbx_description
1 polymer ?
#
loop_
_entity_poly.entity_id
_entity_poly.type
_entity_poly.pdbx_seq_one_letter_code
_entity_poly.pdbx_strand_id
1 'polypeptide(L)'
;MLSKSSARLFFIGGTTFFSLTFLALTWDTVSQVPERSNAHEMNESVTRGHDIWNDNNCMGCHTILGEGAYYAPELTKVVERRGEPWIRVFLKDPQAMFPGRRKMVQYNFTEDQITDLIEFFKWIQNIDANGFPPEPDLAPKVQNAMVSDPSVAGATSGTAHVMPEMMKTICISCHAVGGKGGKVGPALDDVAQRYSRTELDRWLADPQGVKPGTGMPDLKLSDEVRRELVEYLLNLNGGGNQ
;
A
#
# COMPACT_ATOMS: atom_id res chain seq x y z
N MET A 1 53.79 18.84 25.01
CA MET A 1 53.73 18.78 23.53
C MET A 1 54.13 17.38 23.10
N LEU A 2 53.37 16.75 22.19
CA LEU A 2 53.75 15.45 21.64
C LEU A 2 55.06 15.57 20.85
N SER A 3 55.91 14.55 20.93
CA SER A 3 57.10 14.49 20.08
C SER A 3 56.71 14.33 18.61
N LYS A 4 57.56 14.74 17.66
CA LYS A 4 57.27 14.57 16.22
C LYS A 4 57.03 13.11 15.83
N SER A 5 57.74 12.17 16.46
CA SER A 5 57.56 10.73 16.23
C SER A 5 56.23 10.23 16.81
N SER A 6 55.87 10.66 18.01
CA SER A 6 54.56 10.34 18.62
C SER A 6 53.40 10.91 17.81
N ALA A 7 53.51 12.14 17.30
CA ALA A 7 52.50 12.75 16.44
C ALA A 7 52.35 12.00 15.11
N ARG A 8 53.46 11.58 14.49
CA ARG A 8 53.44 10.78 13.25
C ARG A 8 52.82 9.39 13.46
N LEU A 9 53.17 8.73 14.57
CA LEU A 9 52.60 7.42 14.91
C LEU A 9 51.10 7.51 15.17
N PHE A 10 50.66 8.54 15.91
CA PHE A 10 49.23 8.78 16.14
C PHE A 10 48.49 9.03 14.83
N PHE A 11 49.02 9.88 13.95
CA PHE A 11 48.39 10.18 12.66
C PHE A 11 48.29 8.94 11.76
N ILE A 12 49.40 8.23 11.55
CA ILE A 12 49.43 7.05 10.66
C ILE A 12 48.65 5.89 11.28
N GLY A 13 48.87 5.60 12.56
CA GLY A 13 48.18 4.52 13.26
C GLY A 13 46.68 4.74 13.33
N GLY A 14 46.25 5.95 13.70
CA GLY A 14 44.84 6.33 13.72
C GLY A 14 44.22 6.27 12.33
N THR A 15 44.86 6.87 11.31
CA THR A 15 44.36 6.85 9.93
C THR A 15 44.21 5.42 9.42
N THR A 16 45.23 4.57 9.61
CA THR A 16 45.18 3.17 9.19
C THR A 16 44.06 2.42 9.93
N PHE A 17 43.94 2.60 11.25
CA PHE A 17 42.88 1.96 12.03
C PHE A 17 41.49 2.37 11.52
N PHE A 18 41.18 3.66 11.46
CA PHE A 18 39.87 4.13 11.01
C PHE A 18 39.58 3.77 9.55
N SER A 19 40.59 3.76 8.67
CA SER A 19 40.43 3.34 7.28
C SER A 19 40.09 1.85 7.20
N LEU A 20 40.80 1.00 7.94
CA LEU A 20 40.52 -0.44 7.99
C LEU A 20 39.14 -0.71 8.60
N THR A 21 38.76 -0.01 9.67
CA THR A 21 37.42 -0.11 10.27
C THR A 21 36.34 0.31 9.28
N PHE A 22 36.53 1.42 8.57
CA PHE A 22 35.58 1.87 7.54
C PHE A 22 35.42 0.84 6.42
N LEU A 23 36.53 0.29 5.91
CA LEU A 23 36.50 -0.76 4.88
C LEU A 23 35.82 -2.04 5.37
N ALA A 24 36.09 -2.45 6.62
CA ALA A 24 35.45 -3.61 7.21
C ALA A 24 33.93 -3.42 7.37
N LEU A 25 33.48 -2.26 7.87
CA LEU A 25 32.06 -1.94 8.00
C LEU A 25 31.37 -1.80 6.63
N THR A 26 32.07 -1.26 5.63
CA THR A 26 31.56 -1.16 4.26
C THR A 26 31.37 -2.54 3.66
N TRP A 27 32.37 -3.43 3.81
CA TRP A 27 32.28 -4.82 3.36
C TRP A 27 31.12 -5.54 4.06
N ASP A 28 31.04 -5.42 5.38
CA ASP A 28 29.97 -6.01 6.18
C ASP A 28 28.58 -5.56 5.68
N THR A 29 28.40 -4.24 5.55
CA THR A 29 27.14 -3.64 5.08
C THR A 29 26.77 -4.14 3.68
N VAL A 30 27.69 -4.08 2.71
CA VAL A 30 27.42 -4.49 1.32
C VAL A 30 27.17 -6.00 1.23
N SER A 31 27.86 -6.82 2.03
CA SER A 31 27.69 -8.27 2.04
C SER A 31 26.31 -8.71 2.55
N GLN A 32 25.66 -7.90 3.39
CA GLN A 32 24.31 -8.14 3.90
C GLN A 32 23.20 -7.69 2.94
N VAL A 33 23.50 -6.83 1.96
CA VAL A 33 22.48 -6.28 1.04
C VAL A 33 21.68 -7.35 0.31
N PRO A 34 22.28 -8.40 -0.32
CA PRO A 34 21.51 -9.38 -1.08
C PRO A 34 20.47 -10.13 -0.25
N GLU A 35 20.80 -10.42 1.01
CA GLU A 35 19.86 -11.07 1.94
C GLU A 35 18.76 -10.09 2.36
N ARG A 36 19.14 -8.90 2.82
CA ARG A 36 18.17 -7.87 3.26
C ARG A 36 17.21 -7.42 2.16
N SER A 37 17.67 -7.39 0.92
CA SER A 37 16.85 -6.99 -0.22
C SER A 37 16.06 -8.14 -0.83
N ASN A 38 16.16 -9.37 -0.31
CA ASN A 38 15.64 -10.57 -0.95
C ASN A 38 16.06 -10.65 -2.42
N ALA A 39 17.35 -10.45 -2.73
CA ALA A 39 17.85 -10.43 -4.11
C ALA A 39 17.57 -11.74 -4.86
N HIS A 40 17.42 -12.86 -4.13
CA HIS A 40 17.06 -14.16 -4.68
C HIS A 40 15.60 -14.24 -5.19
N GLU A 41 14.70 -13.34 -4.74
CA GLU A 41 13.32 -13.24 -5.22
C GLU A 41 13.20 -12.37 -6.48
N MET A 42 14.28 -11.70 -6.88
CA MET A 42 14.28 -10.84 -8.06
C MET A 42 14.13 -11.68 -9.32
N ASN A 43 13.14 -11.32 -10.14
CA ASN A 43 12.83 -11.99 -11.40
C ASN A 43 12.68 -10.96 -12.53
N GLU A 44 12.40 -11.42 -13.75
CA GLU A 44 12.28 -10.54 -14.90
C GLU A 44 11.14 -9.52 -14.75
N SER A 45 10.03 -9.87 -14.08
CA SER A 45 8.90 -8.96 -13.86
C SER A 45 9.28 -7.82 -12.91
N VAL A 46 9.98 -8.14 -11.81
CA VAL A 46 10.55 -7.15 -10.88
C VAL A 46 11.51 -6.21 -11.61
N THR A 47 12.37 -6.76 -12.47
CA THR A 47 13.35 -5.98 -13.24
C THR A 47 12.66 -5.02 -14.21
N ARG A 48 11.68 -5.51 -14.99
CA ARG A 48 10.90 -4.67 -15.91
C ARG A 48 10.11 -3.59 -15.16
N GLY A 49 9.56 -3.91 -13.98
CA GLY A 49 8.88 -2.93 -13.15
C GLY A 49 9.79 -1.82 -12.65
N HIS A 50 11.01 -2.17 -12.22
CA HIS A 50 12.07 -1.22 -11.88
C HIS A 50 12.45 -0.32 -13.07
N ASP A 51 12.57 -0.90 -14.27
CA ASP A 51 12.90 -0.14 -15.47
C ASP A 51 11.77 0.84 -15.83
N ILE A 52 10.51 0.43 -15.75
CA ILE A 52 9.35 1.32 -15.91
C ILE A 52 9.39 2.46 -14.88
N TRP A 53 9.73 2.18 -13.62
CA TRP A 53 9.85 3.18 -12.57
C TRP A 53 10.89 4.26 -12.90
N ASN A 54 12.05 3.86 -13.42
CA ASN A 54 13.13 4.76 -13.79
C ASN A 54 12.86 5.53 -15.08
N ASP A 55 12.43 4.84 -16.13
CA ASP A 55 12.23 5.41 -17.46
C ASP A 55 11.13 6.47 -17.48
N ASN A 56 10.13 6.33 -16.60
CA ASN A 56 9.03 7.28 -16.45
C ASN A 56 9.30 8.34 -15.38
N ASN A 57 10.52 8.41 -14.85
CA ASN A 57 10.94 9.36 -13.82
C ASN A 57 9.96 9.41 -12.62
N CYS A 58 9.51 8.25 -12.16
CA CYS A 58 8.57 8.17 -11.04
C CYS A 58 9.16 8.78 -9.76
N MET A 59 10.49 8.65 -9.55
CA MET A 59 11.22 9.31 -8.46
C MET A 59 11.19 10.84 -8.53
N GLY A 60 10.91 11.43 -9.69
CA GLY A 60 10.74 12.88 -9.83
C GLY A 60 9.54 13.43 -9.06
N CYS A 61 8.61 12.56 -8.65
CA CYS A 61 7.46 12.92 -7.80
C CYS A 61 7.33 12.07 -6.54
N HIS A 62 7.67 10.80 -6.59
CA HIS A 62 7.49 9.85 -5.48
C HIS A 62 8.81 9.50 -4.80
N THR A 63 8.72 8.97 -3.59
CA THR A 63 9.87 8.33 -2.91
C THR A 63 9.69 6.83 -2.78
N ILE A 64 10.80 6.09 -2.83
CA ILE A 64 10.92 4.68 -2.43
C ILE A 64 12.14 4.58 -1.51
N LEU A 65 12.01 3.88 -0.39
CA LEU A 65 13.05 3.76 0.64
C LEU A 65 13.57 5.11 1.14
N GLY A 66 12.74 6.15 1.09
CA GLY A 66 13.10 7.52 1.45
C GLY A 66 13.83 8.31 0.34
N GLU A 67 14.16 7.68 -0.78
CA GLU A 67 14.85 8.31 -1.91
C GLU A 67 13.87 8.78 -2.99
N GLY A 68 14.08 9.99 -3.51
CA GLY A 68 13.24 10.62 -4.55
C GLY A 68 12.68 11.98 -4.15
N ALA A 69 11.62 12.43 -4.81
CA ALA A 69 10.96 13.69 -4.50
C ALA A 69 9.76 13.49 -3.56
N TYR A 70 9.56 14.42 -2.63
CA TYR A 70 8.43 14.42 -1.70
C TYR A 70 7.20 15.18 -2.24
N TYR A 71 7.02 15.20 -3.56
CA TYR A 71 5.85 15.86 -4.18
C TYR A 71 4.59 14.98 -4.19
N ALA A 72 4.77 13.68 -4.10
CA ALA A 72 3.74 12.65 -4.07
C ALA A 72 4.06 11.63 -2.95
N PRO A 73 3.12 10.75 -2.60
CA PRO A 73 3.31 9.82 -1.49
C PRO A 73 4.49 8.88 -1.69
N GLU A 74 5.13 8.53 -0.57
CA GLU A 74 6.09 7.43 -0.44
C GLU A 74 5.43 6.10 -0.87
N LEU A 75 6.15 5.21 -1.56
CA LEU A 75 5.60 3.98 -2.16
C LEU A 75 6.18 2.65 -1.65
N THR A 76 7.16 2.64 -0.74
CA THR A 76 7.81 1.42 -0.20
C THR A 76 6.81 0.37 0.25
N LYS A 77 5.77 0.76 0.99
CA LYS A 77 4.72 -0.16 1.48
C LYS A 77 3.38 0.06 0.77
N VAL A 78 3.38 0.48 -0.49
CA VAL A 78 2.14 0.84 -1.20
C VAL A 78 1.20 -0.36 -1.38
N VAL A 79 1.75 -1.56 -1.62
CA VAL A 79 0.95 -2.78 -1.79
C VAL A 79 0.30 -3.17 -0.47
N GLU A 80 1.01 -3.16 0.66
CA GLU A 80 0.41 -3.33 1.99
C GLU A 80 -0.66 -2.27 2.28
N ARG A 81 -0.39 -0.99 1.97
CA ARG A 81 -1.30 0.13 2.30
C ARG A 81 -2.57 0.21 1.44
N ARG A 82 -2.51 -0.25 0.18
CA ARG A 82 -3.58 -0.04 -0.81
C ARG A 82 -4.10 -1.32 -1.44
N GLY A 83 -3.31 -2.40 -1.46
CA GLY A 83 -3.59 -3.62 -2.18
C GLY A 83 -3.32 -3.50 -3.68
N GLU A 84 -2.96 -4.64 -4.29
CA GLU A 84 -2.73 -4.76 -5.73
C GLU A 84 -3.93 -4.29 -6.60
N PRO A 85 -5.20 -4.67 -6.29
CA PRO A 85 -6.33 -4.25 -7.12
C PRO A 85 -6.49 -2.74 -7.22
N TRP A 86 -6.23 -2.03 -6.13
CA TRP A 86 -6.29 -0.56 -6.12
C TRP A 86 -5.20 0.05 -6.99
N ILE A 87 -3.96 -0.43 -6.86
CA ILE A 87 -2.81 0.07 -7.65
C ILE A 87 -3.09 -0.14 -9.14
N ARG A 88 -3.60 -1.31 -9.51
CA ARG A 88 -3.95 -1.64 -10.89
C ARG A 88 -4.95 -0.65 -11.49
N VAL A 89 -5.98 -0.27 -10.74
CA VAL A 89 -6.98 0.71 -11.20
C VAL A 89 -6.41 2.11 -11.25
N PHE A 90 -5.67 2.49 -10.21
CA PHE A 90 -5.06 3.79 -10.09
C PHE A 90 -4.09 4.08 -11.24
N LEU A 91 -3.30 3.09 -11.67
CA LEU A 91 -2.37 3.24 -12.80
C LEU A 91 -3.06 3.34 -14.17
N LYS A 92 -4.31 2.87 -14.32
CA LYS A 92 -5.08 3.04 -15.56
C LYS A 92 -5.60 4.46 -15.73
N ASP A 93 -6.14 5.04 -14.67
CA ASP A 93 -6.66 6.42 -14.68
C ASP A 93 -6.41 7.12 -13.33
N PRO A 94 -5.19 7.65 -13.11
CA PRO A 94 -4.88 8.36 -11.88
C PRO A 94 -5.64 9.68 -11.75
N GLN A 95 -6.15 10.22 -12.88
CA GLN A 95 -6.85 11.49 -12.94
C GLN A 95 -8.28 11.38 -12.41
N ALA A 96 -8.97 10.30 -12.79
CA ALA A 96 -10.30 10.00 -12.29
C ALA A 96 -10.30 9.78 -10.77
N MET A 97 -9.23 9.17 -10.23
CA MET A 97 -9.13 8.82 -8.81
C MET A 97 -9.01 10.03 -7.87
N PHE A 98 -8.43 11.14 -8.33
CA PHE A 98 -8.26 12.36 -7.53
C PHE A 98 -8.70 13.62 -8.28
N PRO A 99 -10.02 13.81 -8.51
CA PRO A 99 -10.52 14.96 -9.25
C PRO A 99 -10.22 16.25 -8.48
N GLY A 100 -9.65 17.24 -9.17
CA GLY A 100 -9.33 18.57 -8.60
C GLY A 100 -8.12 18.61 -7.66
N ARG A 101 -7.35 17.51 -7.51
CA ARG A 101 -6.08 17.50 -6.76
C ARG A 101 -4.88 17.54 -7.70
N ARG A 102 -3.66 17.65 -7.14
CA ARG A 102 -2.42 17.50 -7.91
C ARG A 102 -2.38 16.11 -8.55
N LYS A 103 -2.11 16.09 -9.85
CA LYS A 103 -2.39 14.98 -10.75
C LYS A 103 -1.11 14.19 -11.04
N MET A 104 -1.11 12.88 -10.80
CA MET A 104 -0.09 11.98 -11.35
C MET A 104 -0.28 11.90 -12.87
N VAL A 105 0.80 11.79 -13.63
CA VAL A 105 0.76 11.65 -15.09
C VAL A 105 0.03 10.35 -15.46
N GLN A 106 -0.81 10.39 -16.50
CA GLN A 106 -1.42 9.20 -17.07
C GLN A 106 -0.51 8.64 -18.16
N TYR A 107 0.28 7.62 -17.80
CA TYR A 107 1.28 7.02 -18.69
C TYR A 107 0.70 6.05 -19.73
N ASN A 108 -0.58 5.67 -19.60
CA ASN A 108 -1.25 4.70 -20.47
C ASN A 108 -0.53 3.34 -20.52
N PHE A 109 -0.11 2.84 -19.36
CA PHE A 109 0.54 1.54 -19.24
C PHE A 109 -0.35 0.39 -19.72
N THR A 110 0.25 -0.63 -20.32
CA THR A 110 -0.41 -1.91 -20.62
C THR A 110 -0.66 -2.71 -19.33
N GLU A 111 -1.53 -3.74 -19.39
CA GLU A 111 -1.75 -4.61 -18.22
C GLU A 111 -0.48 -5.33 -17.76
N ASP A 112 0.42 -5.68 -18.69
CA ASP A 112 1.70 -6.31 -18.37
C ASP A 112 2.62 -5.32 -17.64
N GLN A 113 2.72 -4.08 -18.13
CA GLN A 113 3.49 -3.02 -17.47
C GLN A 113 2.98 -2.70 -16.06
N ILE A 114 1.65 -2.67 -15.88
CA ILE A 114 1.03 -2.48 -14.57
C ILE A 114 1.36 -3.66 -13.65
N THR A 115 1.35 -4.88 -14.18
CA THR A 115 1.69 -6.09 -13.41
C THR A 115 3.16 -6.07 -13.00
N ASP A 116 4.08 -5.75 -13.91
CA ASP A 116 5.50 -5.61 -13.62
C ASP A 116 5.79 -4.53 -12.57
N LEU A 117 5.14 -3.36 -12.63
CA LEU A 117 5.23 -2.34 -11.59
C LEU A 117 4.75 -2.83 -10.22
N ILE A 118 3.66 -3.60 -10.19
CA ILE A 118 3.11 -4.15 -8.94
C ILE A 118 4.05 -5.22 -8.36
N GLU A 119 4.64 -6.08 -9.19
CA GLU A 119 5.65 -7.06 -8.76
C GLU A 119 6.91 -6.36 -8.22
N PHE A 120 7.35 -5.28 -8.88
CA PHE A 120 8.42 -4.44 -8.36
C PHE A 120 8.08 -3.85 -6.98
N PHE A 121 6.87 -3.31 -6.79
CA PHE A 121 6.45 -2.80 -5.47
C PHE A 121 6.31 -3.90 -4.41
N LYS A 122 5.89 -5.11 -4.79
CA LYS A 122 5.85 -6.29 -3.89
C LYS A 122 7.25 -6.67 -3.42
N TRP A 123 8.23 -6.65 -4.32
CA TRP A 123 9.62 -6.91 -3.97
C TRP A 123 10.18 -5.82 -3.05
N ILE A 124 9.99 -4.54 -3.40
CA ILE A 124 10.44 -3.38 -2.60
C ILE A 124 9.87 -3.43 -1.17
N GLN A 125 8.58 -3.73 -1.00
CA GLN A 125 7.98 -3.75 0.34
C GLN A 125 8.55 -4.85 1.25
N ASN A 126 9.16 -5.89 0.68
CA ASN A 126 9.70 -7.00 1.47
C ASN A 126 11.17 -6.77 1.87
N ILE A 127 11.80 -5.69 1.41
CA ILE A 127 13.16 -5.32 1.81
C ILE A 127 13.20 -5.04 3.33
N ASP A 128 14.13 -5.68 4.03
CA ASP A 128 14.45 -5.37 5.42
C ASP A 128 15.21 -4.03 5.49
N ALA A 129 14.44 -2.97 5.64
CA ALA A 129 14.95 -1.61 5.79
C ALA A 129 15.18 -1.22 7.26
N ASN A 130 15.46 -2.18 8.16
CA ASN A 130 15.69 -1.95 9.59
C ASN A 130 14.56 -1.13 10.27
N GLY A 131 13.30 -1.44 9.92
CA GLY A 131 12.12 -0.76 10.48
C GLY A 131 11.65 0.50 9.73
N PHE A 132 12.23 0.80 8.56
CA PHE A 132 11.72 1.87 7.67
C PHE A 132 10.67 1.33 6.66
N PRO A 133 9.68 2.16 6.22
CA PRO A 133 9.26 3.39 6.89
C PRO A 133 8.67 3.05 8.26
N PRO A 134 8.80 3.94 9.26
CA PRO A 134 8.18 3.70 10.56
C PRO A 134 6.70 3.41 10.34
N GLU A 135 6.18 2.39 11.02
CA GLU A 135 4.75 2.11 10.96
C GLU A 135 4.01 3.39 11.34
N PRO A 136 3.02 3.84 10.53
CA PRO A 136 2.19 4.94 10.93
C PRO A 136 1.60 4.63 12.31
N ASP A 137 1.64 5.59 13.25
CA ASP A 137 0.90 5.50 14.52
C ASP A 137 -0.62 5.64 14.24
N LEU A 138 -1.13 4.68 13.49
CA LEU A 138 -2.53 4.47 13.20
C LEU A 138 -2.89 3.22 13.99
N ALA A 139 -3.83 3.39 14.92
CA ALA A 139 -4.41 2.42 15.85
C ALA A 139 -4.09 0.93 15.57
N PRO A 140 -3.80 0.13 16.63
CA PRO A 140 -3.12 -1.16 16.54
C PRO A 140 -3.65 -2.05 15.41
N LYS A 141 -2.72 -2.52 14.56
CA LYS A 141 -2.98 -3.60 13.60
C LYS A 141 -3.60 -4.75 14.40
N VAL A 142 -4.91 -4.98 14.24
CA VAL A 142 -5.60 -6.12 14.85
C VAL A 142 -5.19 -7.36 14.08
N GLN A 143 -3.93 -7.77 14.26
CA GLN A 143 -3.45 -9.06 13.80
C GLN A 143 -4.09 -10.11 14.70
N ASN A 144 -5.04 -10.85 14.14
CA ASN A 144 -5.47 -12.18 14.58
C ASN A 144 -5.36 -12.43 16.10
N ALA A 145 -6.09 -11.67 16.91
CA ALA A 145 -6.50 -12.15 18.22
C ALA A 145 -7.77 -12.99 18.02
N MET A 146 -7.58 -14.19 17.47
CA MET A 146 -8.59 -15.24 17.55
C MET A 146 -8.74 -15.67 19.02
N VAL A 147 -10.01 -15.78 19.41
CA VAL A 147 -10.62 -16.61 20.47
C VAL A 147 -10.71 -16.08 21.92
N SER A 148 -11.98 -15.97 22.32
CA SER A 148 -12.57 -16.25 23.64
C SER A 148 -12.37 -15.25 24.78
N ASP A 149 -13.24 -14.25 24.81
CA ASP A 149 -13.85 -13.81 26.07
C ASP A 149 -15.38 -13.81 25.95
N PRO A 150 -16.10 -14.78 26.55
CA PRO A 150 -17.56 -14.79 26.57
C PRO A 150 -18.18 -13.70 27.46
N SER A 151 -17.39 -12.92 28.21
CA SER A 151 -17.89 -12.01 29.24
C SER A 151 -18.36 -10.65 28.73
N VAL A 152 -18.21 -10.34 27.44
CA VAL A 152 -18.69 -9.08 26.82
C VAL A 152 -20.10 -9.18 26.20
N ALA A 153 -20.83 -10.26 26.44
CA ALA A 153 -22.20 -10.47 25.93
C ALA A 153 -23.29 -9.62 26.63
N GLY A 154 -22.98 -8.39 27.05
CA GLY A 154 -23.88 -7.61 27.87
C GLY A 154 -23.63 -6.11 27.87
N ALA A 155 -23.60 -5.45 26.71
CA ALA A 155 -23.94 -4.02 26.63
C ALA A 155 -24.18 -3.55 25.18
N THR A 156 -25.36 -2.98 24.99
CA THR A 156 -25.77 -2.04 23.92
C THR A 156 -26.05 -2.58 22.52
N SER A 157 -27.34 -2.85 22.32
CA SER A 157 -28.05 -2.76 21.04
C SER A 157 -27.85 -1.38 20.41
N GLY A 158 -27.13 -1.36 19.29
CA GLY A 158 -26.78 -0.19 18.50
C GLY A 158 -25.56 -0.53 17.66
N THR A 159 -25.73 -1.42 16.68
CA THR A 159 -24.63 -1.98 15.88
C THR A 159 -24.01 -0.90 15.00
N ALA A 160 -23.08 -0.13 15.56
CA ALA A 160 -22.02 0.47 14.78
C ALA A 160 -21.24 -0.69 14.14
N HIS A 161 -21.64 -1.06 12.92
CA HIS A 161 -20.94 -2.08 12.16
C HIS A 161 -19.52 -1.57 11.92
N VAL A 162 -18.54 -2.25 12.52
CA VAL A 162 -17.12 -1.95 12.29
C VAL A 162 -16.88 -2.05 10.80
N MET A 163 -16.34 -0.99 10.20
CA MET A 163 -16.05 -0.97 8.77
C MET A 163 -15.02 -2.07 8.43
N PRO A 164 -15.30 -2.98 7.49
CA PRO A 164 -14.36 -4.01 7.06
C PRO A 164 -13.05 -3.41 6.55
N GLU A 165 -11.93 -4.13 6.70
CA GLU A 165 -10.61 -3.63 6.28
C GLU A 165 -10.55 -3.32 4.78
N MET A 166 -11.18 -4.16 3.95
CA MET A 166 -11.28 -3.91 2.51
C MET A 166 -12.10 -2.66 2.18
N MET A 167 -13.11 -2.36 2.99
CA MET A 167 -13.87 -1.13 2.85
C MET A 167 -12.96 0.09 3.10
N LYS A 168 -12.16 0.07 4.18
CA LYS A 168 -11.24 1.15 4.56
C LYS A 168 -10.10 1.39 3.57
N THR A 169 -9.55 0.34 2.99
CA THR A 169 -8.32 0.43 2.19
C THR A 169 -8.61 0.70 0.72
N ILE A 170 -9.65 0.05 0.18
CA ILE A 170 -9.92 0.00 -1.27
C ILE A 170 -11.23 0.68 -1.61
N CYS A 171 -12.35 0.28 -1.00
CA CYS A 171 -13.67 0.73 -1.44
C CYS A 171 -13.87 2.24 -1.24
N ILE A 172 -13.49 2.78 -0.08
CA ILE A 172 -13.62 4.22 0.21
C ILE A 172 -12.70 5.10 -0.63
N SER A 173 -11.75 4.52 -1.36
CA SER A 173 -10.91 5.32 -2.28
C SER A 173 -11.70 5.77 -3.51
N CYS A 174 -12.72 4.99 -3.90
CA CYS A 174 -13.61 5.30 -5.00
C CYS A 174 -14.96 5.80 -4.52
N HIS A 175 -15.52 5.16 -3.49
CA HIS A 175 -16.86 5.40 -2.99
C HIS A 175 -16.87 6.28 -1.73
N ALA A 176 -17.93 7.06 -1.55
CA ALA A 176 -18.17 7.77 -0.30
C ALA A 176 -19.08 6.95 0.63
N VAL A 177 -18.81 7.02 1.94
CA VAL A 177 -19.66 6.54 3.03
C VAL A 177 -19.68 7.63 4.10
N GLY A 178 -20.86 8.10 4.50
CA GLY A 178 -21.03 9.18 5.48
C GLY A 178 -20.36 10.48 5.05
N GLY A 179 -20.37 10.79 3.75
CA GLY A 179 -19.70 11.95 3.17
C GLY A 179 -18.17 11.89 3.15
N LYS A 180 -17.56 10.77 3.57
CA LYS A 180 -16.10 10.55 3.57
C LYS A 180 -15.73 9.51 2.51
N GLY A 181 -14.64 9.73 1.80
CA GLY A 181 -14.13 8.81 0.78
C GLY A 181 -14.00 9.45 -0.60
N GLY A 182 -14.02 8.60 -1.63
CA GLY A 182 -13.85 8.97 -3.03
C GLY A 182 -15.13 9.48 -3.69
N LYS A 183 -14.96 10.09 -4.88
CA LYS A 183 -16.06 10.54 -5.75
C LYS A 183 -16.06 9.86 -7.12
N VAL A 184 -15.27 8.79 -7.26
CA VAL A 184 -15.12 8.03 -8.50
C VAL A 184 -16.35 7.13 -8.70
N GLY A 185 -16.70 6.39 -7.65
CA GLY A 185 -17.92 5.61 -7.56
C GLY A 185 -19.03 6.39 -6.85
N PRO A 186 -20.30 5.97 -7.01
CA PRO A 186 -21.42 6.55 -6.29
C PRO A 186 -21.28 6.36 -4.78
N ALA A 187 -21.91 7.23 -3.99
CA ALA A 187 -22.03 7.04 -2.55
C ALA A 187 -22.72 5.70 -2.23
N LEU A 188 -22.30 5.06 -1.15
CA LEU A 188 -22.79 3.74 -0.72
C LEU A 188 -23.79 3.84 0.44
N ASP A 189 -24.03 5.04 0.99
CA ASP A 189 -24.92 5.28 2.13
C ASP A 189 -26.32 4.68 1.99
N ASP A 190 -26.86 4.64 0.77
CA ASP A 190 -28.20 4.16 0.46
C ASP A 190 -28.19 2.84 -0.34
N VAL A 191 -27.05 2.18 -0.44
CA VAL A 191 -26.87 1.03 -1.34
C VAL A 191 -27.81 -0.12 -1.01
N ALA A 192 -28.12 -0.33 0.28
CA ALA A 192 -29.04 -1.35 0.76
C ALA A 192 -30.50 -1.12 0.30
N GLN A 193 -30.85 0.12 -0.06
CA GLN A 193 -32.18 0.44 -0.59
C GLN A 193 -32.29 0.12 -2.09
N ARG A 194 -31.15 0.08 -2.78
CA ARG A 194 -31.06 -0.08 -4.23
C ARG A 194 -30.75 -1.51 -4.66
N TYR A 195 -30.15 -2.31 -3.79
CA TYR A 195 -29.70 -3.65 -4.11
C TYR A 195 -29.98 -4.63 -2.97
N SER A 196 -30.44 -5.82 -3.32
CA SER A 196 -30.56 -6.96 -2.41
C SER A 196 -29.19 -7.56 -2.10
N ARG A 197 -29.13 -8.38 -1.04
CA ARG A 197 -27.95 -9.18 -0.67
C ARG A 197 -27.34 -9.92 -1.85
N THR A 198 -28.18 -10.62 -2.62
CA THR A 198 -27.75 -11.47 -3.74
C THR A 198 -27.26 -10.66 -4.93
N GLU A 199 -27.80 -9.45 -5.13
CA GLU A 199 -27.34 -8.52 -6.17
C GLU A 199 -25.99 -7.90 -5.79
N LEU A 200 -25.81 -7.50 -4.52
CA LEU A 200 -24.55 -7.00 -4.01
C LEU A 200 -23.45 -8.06 -4.09
N ASP A 201 -23.73 -9.29 -3.64
CA ASP A 201 -22.77 -10.39 -3.71
C ASP A 201 -22.36 -10.67 -5.16
N ARG A 202 -23.32 -10.75 -6.09
CA ARG A 202 -23.03 -10.94 -7.52
C ARG A 202 -22.21 -9.78 -8.10
N TRP A 203 -22.55 -8.54 -7.76
CA TRP A 203 -21.83 -7.35 -8.22
C TRP A 203 -20.39 -7.35 -7.72
N LEU A 204 -20.16 -7.68 -6.45
CA LEU A 204 -18.81 -7.74 -5.87
C LEU A 204 -17.99 -8.95 -6.37
N ALA A 205 -18.65 -10.02 -6.81
CA ALA A 205 -17.99 -11.20 -7.36
C ALA A 205 -17.50 -10.98 -8.80
N ASP A 206 -18.30 -10.32 -9.64
CA ASP A 206 -17.96 -10.04 -11.04
C ASP A 206 -18.64 -8.76 -11.56
N PRO A 207 -18.10 -7.57 -11.24
CA PRO A 207 -18.71 -6.31 -11.67
C PRO A 207 -18.78 -6.18 -13.20
N GLN A 208 -17.77 -6.68 -13.91
CA GLN A 208 -17.68 -6.59 -15.37
C GLN A 208 -18.67 -7.56 -16.04
N GLY A 209 -18.92 -8.73 -15.45
CA GLY A 209 -19.96 -9.65 -15.91
C GLY A 209 -21.38 -9.14 -15.63
N VAL A 210 -21.60 -8.41 -14.54
CA VAL A 210 -22.90 -7.77 -14.26
C VAL A 210 -23.15 -6.56 -15.16
N LYS A 211 -22.14 -5.70 -15.33
CA LYS A 211 -22.22 -4.53 -16.22
C LYS A 211 -20.91 -4.36 -17.00
N PRO A 212 -20.85 -4.85 -18.25
CA PRO A 212 -19.67 -4.67 -19.10
C PRO A 212 -19.29 -3.20 -19.24
N GLY A 213 -18.01 -2.88 -19.01
CA GLY A 213 -17.49 -1.50 -19.08
C GLY A 213 -17.81 -0.64 -17.86
N THR A 214 -18.26 -1.23 -16.74
CA THR A 214 -18.35 -0.51 -15.47
C THR A 214 -16.98 -0.03 -15.00
N GLY A 215 -16.92 1.15 -14.37
CA GLY A 215 -15.67 1.66 -13.78
C GLY A 215 -15.21 0.89 -12.54
N MET A 216 -16.08 0.05 -11.97
CA MET A 216 -15.71 -0.79 -10.83
C MET A 216 -14.87 -1.99 -11.30
N PRO A 217 -13.61 -2.11 -10.84
CA PRO A 217 -12.75 -3.23 -11.20
C PRO A 217 -13.19 -4.53 -10.52
N ASP A 218 -12.79 -5.65 -11.11
CA ASP A 218 -12.79 -6.93 -10.41
C ASP A 218 -11.66 -6.93 -9.38
N LEU A 219 -12.04 -6.92 -8.10
CA LEU A 219 -11.12 -6.89 -6.96
C LEU A 219 -10.64 -8.28 -6.54
N LYS A 220 -11.11 -9.36 -7.19
CA LYS A 220 -10.76 -10.76 -6.87
C LYS A 220 -10.94 -11.09 -5.37
N LEU A 221 -12.07 -10.67 -4.81
CA LEU A 221 -12.39 -10.84 -3.39
C LEU A 221 -12.64 -12.33 -3.07
N SER A 222 -12.10 -12.80 -1.94
CA SER A 222 -12.49 -14.11 -1.39
C SER A 222 -13.96 -14.11 -0.96
N ASP A 223 -14.57 -15.29 -0.92
CA ASP A 223 -15.97 -15.43 -0.50
C ASP A 223 -16.22 -14.92 0.92
N GLU A 224 -15.26 -15.12 1.82
CA GLU A 224 -15.31 -14.62 3.21
C GLU A 224 -15.42 -13.08 3.24
N VAL A 225 -14.47 -12.42 2.59
CA VAL A 225 -14.37 -10.96 2.51
C VAL A 225 -15.60 -10.38 1.81
N ARG A 226 -16.07 -11.03 0.75
CA ARG A 226 -17.25 -10.58 0.01
C ARG A 226 -18.50 -10.64 0.88
N ARG A 227 -18.71 -11.72 1.63
CA ARG A 227 -19.84 -11.83 2.58
C ARG A 227 -19.78 -10.73 3.64
N GLU A 228 -18.60 -10.49 4.22
CA GLU A 228 -18.40 -9.42 5.22
C GLU A 228 -18.77 -8.04 4.64
N LEU A 229 -18.31 -7.73 3.43
CA LEU A 229 -18.63 -6.48 2.75
C LEU A 229 -20.13 -6.37 2.44
N VAL A 230 -20.78 -7.44 1.98
CA VAL A 230 -22.22 -7.43 1.71
C VAL A 230 -23.01 -7.18 3.01
N GLU A 231 -22.65 -7.84 4.12
CA GLU A 231 -23.26 -7.56 5.42
C GLU A 231 -23.08 -6.11 5.84
N TYR A 232 -21.87 -5.57 5.71
CA TYR A 232 -21.60 -4.18 6.03
C TYR A 232 -22.45 -3.22 5.17
N LEU A 233 -22.48 -3.43 3.86
CA LEU A 233 -23.23 -2.59 2.90
C LEU A 233 -24.74 -2.63 3.15
N LEU A 234 -25.30 -3.78 3.53
CA LEU A 234 -26.72 -3.91 3.87
C LEU A 234 -27.08 -3.21 5.19
N ASN A 235 -26.10 -3.02 6.07
CA ASN A 235 -26.25 -2.34 7.34
C ASN A 235 -25.75 -0.88 7.32
N LEU A 236 -25.37 -0.36 6.14
CA LEU A 236 -25.23 1.08 5.93
C LEU A 236 -26.63 1.69 6.02
N ASN A 237 -27.02 2.02 7.25
CA ASN A 237 -28.18 2.86 7.48
C ASN A 237 -27.87 4.19 6.81
N GLY A 238 -28.74 4.63 5.88
CA GLY A 238 -28.63 5.91 5.18
C GLY A 238 -28.53 7.07 6.16
N GLY A 239 -27.31 7.33 6.63
CA GLY A 239 -26.93 8.33 7.59
C GLY A 239 -26.87 9.69 6.92
N GLY A 240 -27.94 10.07 6.23
CA GLY A 240 -28.23 11.46 5.95
C GLY A 240 -28.59 12.12 7.27
N ASN A 241 -27.60 12.71 7.94
CA ASN A 241 -27.87 13.76 8.91
C ASN A 241 -27.71 15.11 8.22
N GLN A 242 -28.87 15.78 8.12
CA GLN A 242 -29.14 17.18 7.71
C GLN A 242 -29.56 17.37 6.26
#